data_AF-A0A2U8E092-F1
#
_entry.id   AF-A0A2U8E092-F1
#
_cell.length_a   1.000
_cell.length_b   1.000
_cell.length_c   1.000
_cell.angle_alpha   90.00
_cell.angle_beta   90.00
_cell.angle_gamma   90.00
#
_symmetry.space_group_name_H-M   'P 1'
#
loop_
_entity.id
_entity.type
_entity.pdbx_description
1 polymer ?
#
loop_
_entity_poly.entity_id
_entity_poly.type
_entity_poly.pdbx_seq_one_letter_code
_entity_poly.pdbx_strand_id
1 'polypeptide(L)'
;MQNSDASNNVRIEDVAARDSEIENDLEWMICPCCHQHNAPHANFCVACGAPISATAAIAPFERIFAEGFLLREAAFGKHTKLFTVLAVWLIFFPMMVSVIGLFILVPRLYWLDPGLLVGDIAMLFMLTWIALLLYRVTQNYIGQNQSPPDSPPPSA
;
A
#
# COMPACT_ATOMS: atom_id res chain seq x y z
N MET A 1 69.99 -19.85 -26.68
CA MET A 1 68.84 -18.96 -26.92
C MET A 1 67.60 -19.82 -26.95
N GLN A 2 67.03 -20.12 -25.78
CA GLN A 2 65.78 -20.85 -25.63
C GLN A 2 65.30 -20.62 -24.20
N ASN A 3 63.99 -20.47 -24.04
CA ASN A 3 63.23 -20.66 -22.80
C ASN A 3 62.88 -19.41 -21.95
N SER A 4 62.28 -18.38 -22.56
CA SER A 4 61.52 -17.33 -21.84
C SER A 4 60.00 -17.46 -21.98
N ASP A 5 59.52 -18.25 -22.95
CA ASP A 5 58.12 -18.16 -23.39
C ASP A 5 57.18 -19.15 -22.67
N ALA A 6 57.73 -20.17 -22.00
CA ALA A 6 56.94 -21.17 -21.27
C ALA A 6 56.46 -20.70 -19.89
N SER A 7 57.16 -19.76 -19.25
CA SER A 7 56.83 -19.31 -17.89
C SER A 7 55.64 -18.34 -17.84
N ASN A 8 55.29 -17.72 -18.97
CA ASN A 8 54.23 -16.71 -19.00
C ASN A 8 52.85 -17.32 -19.33
N ASN A 9 52.81 -18.53 -19.91
CA ASN A 9 51.56 -19.18 -20.30
C ASN A 9 50.86 -19.87 -19.12
N VAL A 10 51.62 -20.46 -18.20
CA VAL A 10 51.08 -21.16 -17.00
C VAL A 10 50.32 -20.20 -16.08
N ARG A 11 50.73 -18.92 -16.00
CA ARG A 11 50.11 -17.94 -15.10
C ARG A 11 48.78 -17.36 -15.61
N ILE A 12 48.50 -17.42 -16.91
CA ILE A 12 47.25 -16.87 -17.48
C ILE A 12 46.10 -17.87 -17.35
N GLU A 13 46.39 -19.17 -17.49
CA GLU A 13 45.38 -20.23 -17.33
C GLU A 13 44.87 -20.32 -15.88
N ASP A 14 45.74 -20.12 -14.88
CA ASP A 14 45.39 -20.16 -13.46
C ASP A 14 44.56 -18.95 -12.97
N VAL A 15 44.66 -17.79 -13.65
CA VAL A 15 43.87 -16.60 -13.32
C VAL A 15 42.49 -16.69 -13.96
N ALA A 16 42.39 -17.17 -15.20
CA ALA A 16 41.12 -17.36 -15.90
C ALA A 16 40.23 -18.43 -15.22
N ALA A 17 40.83 -19.49 -14.68
CA ALA A 17 40.09 -20.52 -13.95
C ALA A 17 39.56 -20.02 -12.59
N ARG A 18 40.30 -19.14 -11.89
CA ARG A 18 39.87 -18.54 -10.62
C ARG A 18 38.74 -17.53 -10.78
N ASP A 19 38.69 -16.82 -11.90
CA ASP A 19 37.61 -15.86 -12.17
C ASP A 19 36.29 -16.59 -12.55
N SER A 20 36.36 -17.81 -13.09
CA SER A 20 35.17 -18.60 -13.46
C SER A 20 34.44 -19.31 -12.31
N GLU A 21 35.05 -19.46 -11.13
CA GLU A 21 34.37 -20.03 -9.95
C GLU A 21 33.64 -18.96 -9.10
N ILE A 22 33.95 -17.67 -9.28
CA ILE A 22 33.30 -16.57 -8.53
C ILE A 22 31.93 -16.22 -9.13
N GLU A 23 31.64 -16.61 -10.37
CA GLU A 23 30.43 -16.19 -11.10
C GLU A 23 29.17 -17.02 -10.79
N ASN A 24 29.28 -18.12 -10.03
CA ASN A 24 28.14 -19.03 -9.76
C ASN A 24 27.51 -18.93 -8.37
N ASP A 25 28.06 -18.12 -7.46
CA ASP A 25 27.43 -17.82 -6.17
C ASP A 25 26.64 -16.50 -6.24
N LEU A 26 25.79 -16.34 -7.25
CA LEU A 26 24.74 -15.33 -7.25
C LEU A 26 23.67 -15.76 -6.23
N GLU A 27 24.00 -15.65 -4.94
CA GLU A 27 23.08 -15.89 -3.83
C GLU A 27 21.89 -14.95 -3.95
N TRP A 28 20.75 -15.51 -4.34
CA TRP A 28 19.50 -14.77 -4.44
C TRP A 28 19.09 -14.25 -3.07
N MET A 29 18.83 -12.94 -2.97
CA MET A 29 18.31 -12.35 -1.74
C MET A 29 16.78 -12.46 -1.70
N ILE A 30 16.28 -13.09 -0.64
CA ILE A 30 14.84 -13.22 -0.39
C ILE A 30 14.36 -12.01 0.41
N CYS A 31 13.34 -11.32 -0.10
CA CYS A 31 12.73 -10.19 0.58
C CYS A 31 12.00 -10.66 1.86
N PRO A 32 12.28 -10.11 3.05
CA PRO A 32 11.60 -10.52 4.29
C PRO A 32 10.12 -10.06 4.37
N CYS A 33 9.70 -9.10 3.53
CA CYS A 33 8.32 -8.60 3.51
C CYS A 33 7.41 -9.44 2.59
N CYS A 34 7.86 -9.78 1.39
CA CYS A 34 7.02 -10.46 0.38
C CYS A 34 7.59 -11.78 -0.15
N HIS A 35 8.74 -12.22 0.37
CA HIS A 35 9.45 -13.43 -0.04
C HIS A 35 9.84 -13.51 -1.53
N GLN A 36 9.83 -12.38 -2.24
CA GLN A 36 10.32 -12.30 -3.61
C GLN A 36 11.83 -12.56 -3.66
N HIS A 37 12.27 -13.30 -4.68
CA HIS A 37 13.69 -13.45 -5.02
C HIS A 37 14.17 -12.20 -5.75
N ASN A 38 15.24 -11.58 -5.25
CA ASN A 38 15.86 -10.39 -5.81
C ASN A 38 17.33 -10.67 -6.10
N ALA A 39 17.92 -9.85 -6.98
CA ALA A 39 19.34 -9.93 -7.29
C ALA A 39 20.21 -9.74 -6.03
N PRO A 40 21.41 -10.34 -5.95
CA PRO A 40 22.32 -10.30 -4.78
C PRO A 40 22.76 -8.90 -4.33
N HIS A 41 22.53 -7.86 -5.15
CA HIS A 41 22.87 -6.47 -4.84
C HIS A 41 21.65 -5.53 -4.85
N ALA A 42 20.44 -6.07 -4.78
CA ALA A 42 19.22 -5.26 -4.73
C ALA A 42 19.06 -4.60 -3.35
N ASN A 43 19.09 -3.26 -3.30
CA ASN A 43 18.81 -2.51 -2.07
C ASN A 43 17.31 -2.52 -1.73
N PHE A 44 16.45 -2.58 -2.73
CA PHE A 44 14.99 -2.60 -2.61
C PHE A 44 14.39 -3.77 -3.39
N CYS A 45 13.28 -4.29 -2.87
CA CYS A 45 12.54 -5.35 -3.54
C CYS A 45 11.87 -4.84 -4.81
N VAL A 46 12.05 -5.56 -5.92
CA VAL A 46 11.39 -5.22 -7.20
C VAL A 46 9.87 -5.39 -7.16
N ALA A 47 9.36 -6.26 -6.27
CA ALA A 47 7.94 -6.54 -6.15
C ALA A 47 7.22 -5.59 -5.19
N CYS A 48 7.74 -5.41 -3.97
CA CYS A 48 7.05 -4.63 -2.93
C CYS A 48 7.71 -3.29 -2.59
N GLY A 49 8.93 -3.02 -3.07
CA GLY A 49 9.69 -1.82 -2.72
C GLY A 49 10.26 -1.81 -1.30
N ALA A 50 10.13 -2.89 -0.53
CA ALA A 50 10.72 -3.00 0.81
C ALA A 50 12.26 -2.97 0.73
N PRO A 51 12.95 -2.33 1.69
CA PRO A 51 14.40 -2.40 1.78
C PRO A 51 14.84 -3.83 2.16
N ILE A 52 15.78 -4.41 1.41
CA ILE A 52 16.27 -5.78 1.63
C ILE A 52 17.68 -5.76 2.25
N SER A 53 18.54 -4.86 1.79
CA SER A 53 19.92 -4.77 2.27
C SER A 53 20.02 -3.98 3.59
N ALA A 54 20.86 -4.45 4.51
CA ALA A 54 21.22 -3.72 5.72
C ALA A 54 21.89 -2.36 5.42
N THR A 55 22.52 -2.21 4.24
CA THR A 55 23.10 -0.94 3.79
C THR A 55 22.04 0.11 3.45
N ALA A 56 20.82 -0.30 3.07
CA ALA A 56 19.71 0.61 2.82
C ALA A 56 19.25 1.38 4.08
N ALA A 57 19.63 0.92 5.28
CA ALA A 57 19.37 1.63 6.54
C ALA A 57 20.44 2.68 6.89
N ILE A 58 21.60 2.65 6.22
CA ILE A 58 22.79 3.45 6.60
C ILE A 58 22.93 4.69 5.70
N ALA A 59 22.47 4.66 4.44
CA ALA A 59 22.54 5.84 3.59
C ALA A 59 21.40 6.85 3.86
N PRO A 60 21.67 8.17 3.81
CA PRO A 60 20.72 9.20 4.20
C PRO A 60 19.46 9.27 3.32
N PHE A 61 19.57 8.93 2.03
CA PHE A 61 18.42 8.92 1.11
C PHE A 61 17.59 7.63 1.23
N GLU A 62 18.24 6.49 1.43
CA GLU A 62 17.59 5.18 1.51
C GLU A 62 16.75 5.04 2.79
N ARG A 63 17.18 5.69 3.88
CA ARG A 63 16.40 5.82 5.11
C ARG A 63 15.06 6.53 4.90
N ILE A 64 14.99 7.58 4.07
CA ILE A 64 13.75 8.31 3.80
C ILE A 64 12.75 7.41 3.04
N PHE A 65 13.24 6.61 2.09
CA PHE A 65 12.41 5.64 1.38
C PHE A 65 11.94 4.50 2.29
N ALA A 66 12.79 4.01 3.20
CA ALA A 66 12.42 2.99 4.19
C ALA A 66 11.39 3.50 5.21
N GLU A 67 11.51 4.75 5.68
CA GLU A 67 10.52 5.39 6.55
C GLU A 67 9.19 5.61 5.80
N GLY A 68 9.24 5.97 4.51
CA GLY A 68 8.06 6.08 3.66
C GLY A 68 7.33 4.74 3.46
N PHE A 69 8.07 3.63 3.30
CA PHE A 69 7.51 2.28 3.22
C PHE A 69 6.82 1.89 4.54
N LEU A 70 7.45 2.14 5.69
CA LEU A 70 6.86 1.91 7.02
C LEU A 70 5.61 2.77 7.27
N LEU A 71 5.62 4.05 6.86
CA LEU A 71 4.46 4.93 6.97
C LEU A 71 3.30 4.48 6.07
N ARG A 72 3.60 4.01 4.86
CA ARG A 72 2.60 3.47 3.95
C ARG A 72 2.03 2.15 4.49
N GLU A 73 2.88 1.27 5.00
CA GLU A 73 2.44 0.03 5.66
C GLU A 73 1.62 0.32 6.93
N ALA A 74 1.95 1.34 7.71
CA ALA A 74 1.19 1.73 8.90
C ALA A 74 -0.15 2.40 8.56
N ALA A 75 -0.20 3.23 7.52
CA ALA A 75 -1.40 3.92 7.08
C ALA A 75 -2.36 3.02 6.28
N PHE A 76 -1.82 2.08 5.50
CA PHE A 76 -2.60 1.13 4.68
C PHE A 76 -2.63 -0.29 5.26
N GLY A 77 -2.05 -0.48 6.44
CA GLY A 77 -2.01 -1.77 7.13
C GLY A 77 -3.41 -2.35 7.29
N LYS A 78 -3.48 -3.69 7.29
CA LYS A 78 -4.69 -4.53 7.26
C LYS A 78 -5.85 -4.06 8.18
N HIS A 79 -5.55 -3.35 9.26
CA HIS A 79 -6.52 -2.84 10.24
C HIS A 79 -7.16 -1.47 9.90
N THR A 80 -6.59 -0.67 8.99
CA THR A 80 -7.11 0.67 8.71
C THR A 80 -8.41 0.64 7.91
N LYS A 81 -8.74 -0.48 7.26
CA LYS A 81 -9.98 -0.61 6.48
C LYS A 81 -11.24 -0.57 7.37
N LEU A 82 -11.26 -1.30 8.49
CA LEU A 82 -12.39 -1.29 9.44
C LEU A 82 -12.40 0.01 10.26
N PHE A 83 -11.22 0.49 10.65
CA PHE A 83 -11.07 1.77 11.33
C PHE A 83 -11.57 2.95 10.48
N THR A 84 -11.32 2.95 9.17
CA THR A 84 -11.82 3.98 8.25
C THR A 84 -13.33 3.99 8.18
N VAL A 85 -13.98 2.82 8.06
CA VAL A 85 -15.45 2.73 8.04
C VAL A 85 -16.03 3.21 9.37
N LEU A 86 -15.44 2.80 10.50
CA LEU A 86 -15.84 3.26 11.83
C LEU A 86 -15.67 4.77 12.00
N ALA A 87 -14.54 5.34 11.57
CA ALA A 87 -14.28 6.77 11.66
C ALA A 87 -15.27 7.57 10.81
N VAL A 88 -15.52 7.13 9.57
CA VAL A 88 -16.53 7.74 8.70
C VAL A 88 -17.92 7.65 9.36
N TRP A 89 -18.31 6.49 9.89
CA TRP A 89 -19.58 6.38 10.61
C TRP A 89 -19.65 7.30 11.83
N LEU A 90 -18.60 7.38 12.65
CA LEU A 90 -18.59 8.18 13.87
C LEU A 90 -18.69 9.69 13.60
N ILE A 91 -18.16 10.17 12.47
CA ILE A 91 -18.26 11.57 12.05
C ILE A 91 -19.63 11.87 11.43
N PHE A 92 -20.10 11.02 10.51
CA PHE A 92 -21.31 11.31 9.72
C PHE A 92 -22.61 10.91 10.42
N PHE A 93 -22.58 9.93 11.34
CA PHE A 93 -23.76 9.50 12.09
C PHE A 93 -24.42 10.58 12.95
N PRO A 94 -23.69 11.30 13.84
CA PRO A 94 -24.32 12.36 14.66
C PRO A 94 -24.85 13.50 13.79
N MET A 95 -24.18 13.81 12.69
CA MET A 95 -24.67 14.77 11.70
C MET A 95 -26.01 14.30 11.11
N MET A 96 -26.11 13.04 10.70
CA MET A 96 -27.35 12.47 10.15
C MET A 96 -28.50 12.49 11.16
N VAL A 97 -28.23 12.09 12.41
CA VAL A 97 -29.24 12.11 13.49
C VAL A 97 -29.70 13.54 13.79
N SER A 98 -28.78 14.51 13.82
CA SER A 98 -29.13 15.91 14.06
C SER A 98 -30.04 16.50 12.98
N VAL A 99 -29.75 16.21 11.70
CA VAL A 99 -30.53 16.68 10.55
C VAL A 99 -31.92 16.04 10.53
N ILE A 100 -32.02 14.73 10.80
CA ILE A 100 -33.31 14.05 10.91
C ILE A 100 -34.13 14.56 12.10
N GLY A 101 -33.48 14.78 13.24
CA GLY A 101 -34.14 15.37 14.42
C GLY A 101 -34.72 16.75 14.10
N LEU A 102 -33.93 17.60 13.43
CA LEU A 102 -34.39 18.91 12.98
C LEU A 102 -35.57 18.79 11.99
N PHE A 103 -35.50 17.87 11.03
CA PHE A 103 -36.57 17.60 10.06
C PHE A 103 -37.88 17.16 10.71
N ILE A 104 -37.83 16.39 11.80
CA ILE A 104 -39.04 15.94 12.49
C ILE A 104 -39.61 17.06 13.38
N LEU A 105 -38.74 17.88 13.98
CA LEU A 105 -39.11 18.83 15.02
C LEU A 105 -39.58 20.18 14.43
N VAL A 106 -38.98 20.65 13.33
CA VAL A 106 -39.30 21.94 12.70
C VAL A 106 -40.69 22.01 12.07
N PRO A 107 -41.16 21.03 11.25
CA PRO A 107 -42.50 21.07 10.66
C PRO A 107 -43.61 21.00 11.70
N ARG A 108 -43.32 20.41 12.87
CA ARG A 108 -44.27 20.36 14.00
C ARG A 108 -44.46 21.72 14.66
N LEU A 109 -43.50 22.64 14.51
CA LEU A 109 -43.51 23.97 15.10
C LEU A 109 -43.99 25.06 14.14
N TYR A 110 -43.76 24.88 12.83
CA TYR A 110 -44.08 25.85 11.78
C TYR A 110 -45.15 25.30 10.84
N TRP A 111 -46.41 25.46 11.22
CA TRP A 111 -47.50 24.71 10.60
C TRP A 111 -47.98 25.22 9.23
N LEU A 112 -47.47 26.31 8.65
CA LEU A 112 -48.08 26.86 7.43
C LEU A 112 -47.21 27.75 6.50
N ASP A 113 -45.87 27.68 6.54
CA ASP A 113 -45.02 28.52 5.65
C ASP A 113 -44.53 27.75 4.39
N PRO A 114 -44.95 28.15 3.17
CA PRO A 114 -44.57 27.47 1.92
C PRO A 114 -43.08 27.58 1.57
N GLY A 115 -42.32 28.46 2.23
CA GLY A 115 -40.86 28.54 2.11
C GLY A 115 -40.13 27.32 2.68
N LEU A 116 -40.78 26.52 3.51
CA LEU A 116 -40.19 25.33 4.14
C LEU A 116 -40.05 24.15 3.16
N LEU A 117 -40.94 24.04 2.16
CA LEU A 117 -40.95 22.91 1.21
C LEU A 117 -39.66 22.83 0.38
N VAL A 118 -39.08 23.96 -0.01
CA VAL A 118 -37.80 23.98 -0.75
C VAL A 118 -36.65 23.53 0.14
N GLY A 119 -36.67 23.90 1.42
CA GLY A 119 -35.71 23.45 2.42
C GLY A 119 -35.81 21.95 2.69
N ASP A 120 -37.03 21.43 2.80
CA ASP A 120 -37.29 20.00 3.02
C ASP A 120 -36.78 19.15 1.84
N ILE A 121 -37.04 19.57 0.60
CA ILE A 121 -36.55 18.87 -0.60
C ILE A 121 -35.02 18.88 -0.66
N ALA A 122 -34.39 20.03 -0.41
CA ALA A 122 -32.92 20.15 -0.41
C ALA A 122 -32.28 19.28 0.68
N MET A 123 -32.91 19.20 1.85
CA MET A 123 -32.43 18.39 2.97
C MET A 123 -32.58 16.89 2.71
N LEU A 124 -33.71 16.46 2.12
CA LEU A 124 -33.89 15.07 1.68
C LEU A 124 -32.86 14.68 0.62
N PHE A 125 -32.55 15.58 -0.32
CA PHE A 125 -31.51 15.36 -1.32
C PHE A 125 -30.13 15.21 -0.67
N MET A 126 -29.79 16.07 0.29
CA MET A 126 -28.53 15.99 1.04
C MET A 126 -28.41 14.68 1.84
N LEU A 127 -29.48 14.28 2.55
CA LEU A 127 -29.52 13.01 3.29
C LEU A 127 -29.36 11.81 2.36
N THR A 128 -30.02 11.83 1.20
CA THR A 128 -29.89 10.79 0.18
C THR A 128 -28.45 10.72 -0.35
N TRP A 129 -27.81 11.87 -0.57
CA TRP A 129 -26.42 11.92 -1.03
C TRP A 129 -25.44 11.36 0.01
N ILE A 130 -25.61 11.73 1.28
CA ILE A 130 -24.80 11.19 2.39
C ILE A 130 -24.99 9.67 2.51
N ALA A 131 -26.23 9.19 2.43
CA ALA A 131 -26.53 7.76 2.46
C ALA A 131 -25.89 7.01 1.27
N LEU A 132 -25.91 7.58 0.07
CA LEU A 132 -25.22 7.02 -1.10
C LEU A 132 -23.70 6.97 -0.91
N LEU A 133 -23.12 8.02 -0.32
CA LEU A 133 -21.68 8.08 -0.04
C LEU A 133 -21.29 6.99 0.97
N LEU A 134 -22.05 6.86 2.06
CA LEU A 134 -21.87 5.80 3.06
C LEU A 134 -22.06 4.41 2.46
N TYR A 135 -23.10 4.20 1.65
CA TYR A 135 -23.35 2.95 0.96
C TYR A 135 -22.19 2.59 0.03
N ARG A 136 -21.69 3.54 -0.75
CA ARG A 136 -20.58 3.30 -1.68
C ARG A 136 -19.28 2.98 -0.94
N VAL A 137 -18.96 3.69 0.13
CA VAL A 137 -17.79 3.41 0.98
C VAL A 137 -17.91 2.01 1.60
N THR A 138 -19.10 1.66 2.09
CA THR A 138 -19.39 0.34 2.68
C THR A 138 -19.29 -0.79 1.64
N GLN A 139 -19.85 -0.60 0.44
CA GLN A 139 -19.74 -1.54 -0.67
C GLN A 139 -18.30 -1.73 -1.13
N ASN A 140 -17.54 -0.64 -1.25
CA ASN A 140 -16.13 -0.70 -1.61
C ASN A 140 -15.30 -1.46 -0.54
N TYR A 141 -15.68 -1.32 0.73
CA TYR A 141 -15.11 -2.10 1.83
C TYR A 141 -15.47 -3.60 1.74
N ILE A 142 -16.74 -3.94 1.50
CA ILE A 142 -17.21 -5.33 1.40
C ILE A 142 -16.59 -6.04 0.19
N GLY A 143 -16.53 -5.38 -0.97
CA GLY A 143 -15.98 -5.95 -2.20
C GLY A 143 -14.48 -6.30 -2.10
N GLN A 144 -13.71 -5.56 -1.32
CA GLN A 144 -12.28 -5.82 -1.12
C GLN A 144 -11.98 -6.92 -0.10
N ASN A 145 -12.96 -7.33 0.72
CA ASN A 145 -12.80 -8.44 1.67
C ASN A 145 -12.89 -9.82 1.00
N GLN A 146 -13.26 -9.89 -0.29
CA GLN A 146 -13.39 -11.15 -1.03
C GLN A 146 -12.16 -11.54 -1.83
N SER A 147 -11.14 -10.68 -1.95
CA SER A 147 -9.87 -11.08 -2.54
C SER A 147 -9.16 -12.02 -1.56
N PRO A 148 -9.02 -13.32 -1.88
CA PRO A 148 -8.25 -14.23 -1.06
C PRO A 148 -6.83 -13.68 -0.95
N PRO A 149 -6.17 -13.74 0.21
CA PRO A 149 -4.84 -13.16 0.40
C PRO A 149 -3.74 -13.78 -0.47
N ASP A 150 -3.99 -14.84 -1.23
CA ASP A 150 -2.95 -15.56 -1.97
C ASP A 150 -3.43 -15.96 -3.38
N SER A 151 -3.37 -15.03 -4.33
CA SER A 151 -3.16 -15.44 -5.72
C SER A 151 -1.75 -15.04 -6.12
N PRO A 152 -0.84 -16.00 -6.40
CA PRO A 152 0.51 -15.67 -6.82
C PRO A 152 0.47 -14.80 -8.08
N PRO A 153 1.42 -13.85 -8.22
CA PRO A 153 1.47 -13.00 -9.41
C PRO A 153 1.58 -13.86 -10.67
N PRO A 154 0.92 -13.46 -11.77
CA PRO A 154 1.00 -14.20 -13.03
C PRO A 154 2.45 -14.24 -13.49
N SER A 155 2.96 -15.47 -13.67
CA SER A 155 4.26 -15.76 -14.26
C SER A 155 4.27 -15.23 -15.69
N ALA A 156 4.94 -14.10 -15.90
CA ALA A 156 5.29 -13.55 -17.20
C ALA A 156 6.65 -14.07 -17.64
#